data_AF-A0A948B3Z6-F1
#
_entry.id   AF-A0A948B3Z6-F1
#
_cell.length_a   1.000
_cell.length_b   1.000
_cell.length_c   1.000
_cell.angle_alpha   90.00
_cell.angle_beta   90.00
_cell.angle_gamma   90.00
#
_symmetry.space_group_name_H-M   'P 1'
#
loop_
_entity.id
_entity.type
_entity.pdbx_description
1 polymer ?
#
loop_
_entity_poly.entity_id
_entity_poly.type
_entity_poly.pdbx_seq_one_letter_code
_entity_poly.pdbx_strand_id
1 'polypeptide(L)'
;MHARRFFRFTAAACLVGAATAWLSAGCVRTPSTDATNRPPRHKTWWNFYQRGVALSYTGNYKAAAENFEICLGLKRGAVYGYPRDTWRARTYGFHFLDDYFPHRALGVCFYHLGETSNAVHFLERSLHQQPSGRARHFLNLARAPEERRRSSFVPTRSGRDYGGTRKTGGTNRAATAASTVATGDGQPASPRPASHPGRPASRLVRP
;
A
#
# COMPACT_ATOMS: atom_id res chain seq x y z
N MET A 1 -65.08 36.57 8.11
CA MET A 1 -64.58 36.57 9.49
C MET A 1 -64.31 35.13 9.90
N HIS A 2 -63.03 34.75 10.09
CA HIS A 2 -62.52 33.77 11.06
C HIS A 2 -61.03 33.57 10.76
N ALA A 3 -60.29 34.57 11.20
CA ALA A 3 -58.85 34.51 11.35
C ALA A 3 -58.49 33.66 12.57
N ARG A 4 -57.22 33.25 12.59
CA ARG A 4 -56.43 32.79 13.75
C ARG A 4 -56.56 31.31 14.08
N ARG A 5 -55.57 30.52 13.64
CA ARG A 5 -54.97 29.37 14.36
C ARG A 5 -53.80 28.77 13.55
N PHE A 6 -52.72 29.51 13.32
CA PHE A 6 -51.47 28.95 12.79
C PHE A 6 -50.30 29.82 13.20
N PHE A 7 -49.95 29.86 14.50
CA PHE A 7 -48.69 30.50 14.89
C PHE A 7 -48.21 30.11 16.30
N ARG A 8 -48.01 28.82 16.60
CA ARG A 8 -47.29 28.42 17.84
C ARG A 8 -46.62 27.05 17.71
N PHE A 9 -45.63 26.87 16.83
CA PHE A 9 -44.72 25.70 16.91
C PHE A 9 -43.34 25.96 16.25
N THR A 10 -42.70 27.10 16.50
CA THR A 10 -41.35 27.38 15.99
C THR A 10 -40.45 28.02 17.05
N ALA A 11 -40.28 27.38 18.21
CA ALA A 11 -39.34 27.88 19.23
C ALA A 11 -38.68 26.82 20.12
N ALA A 12 -38.55 25.56 19.68
CA ALA A 12 -37.92 24.52 20.50
C ALA A 12 -37.12 23.48 19.71
N ALA A 13 -36.35 23.92 18.70
CA ALA A 13 -35.51 23.01 17.90
C ALA A 13 -34.10 23.58 17.59
N CYS A 14 -33.60 24.53 18.39
CA CYS A 14 -32.28 25.14 18.17
C CYS A 14 -31.25 24.89 19.31
N LEU A 15 -31.56 24.08 20.33
CA LEU A 15 -30.67 23.87 21.49
C LEU A 15 -30.25 22.42 21.73
N VAL A 16 -30.25 21.57 20.69
CA VAL A 16 -29.67 20.21 20.77
C VAL A 16 -28.57 19.96 19.73
N GLY A 17 -28.42 20.85 18.74
CA GLY A 17 -27.43 20.70 17.66
C GLY A 17 -25.98 21.11 18.00
N ALA A 18 -25.74 21.73 19.15
CA ALA A 18 -24.41 22.28 19.49
C ALA A 18 -23.55 21.37 20.41
N ALA A 19 -24.13 20.33 21.02
CA ALA A 19 -23.42 19.48 21.99
C ALA A 19 -22.75 18.24 21.37
N THR A 20 -23.07 17.88 20.13
CA THR A 20 -22.55 16.66 19.47
C THR A 20 -21.34 16.89 18.57
N ALA A 21 -20.92 18.14 18.34
CA ALA A 21 -19.76 18.46 17.51
C ALA A 21 -18.39 18.38 18.23
N TRP A 22 -18.39 18.25 19.56
CA TRP A 22 -17.15 18.24 20.37
C TRP A 22 -16.65 16.84 20.74
N LEU A 23 -17.40 15.78 20.44
CA LEU A 23 -17.03 14.39 20.78
C LEU A 23 -16.27 13.67 19.65
N SER A 24 -16.09 14.30 18.50
CA SER A 24 -15.40 13.72 17.33
C SER A 24 -13.99 14.27 17.11
N ALA A 25 -13.43 15.01 18.07
CA ALA A 25 -11.98 15.21 18.17
C ALA A 25 -11.30 13.92 18.69
N GLY A 26 -11.57 12.81 18.00
CA GLY A 26 -10.82 11.57 18.17
C GLY A 26 -9.35 11.88 17.92
N CYS A 27 -8.52 11.52 18.89
CA CYS A 27 -7.09 11.80 18.98
C CYS A 27 -6.33 11.32 17.73
N VAL A 28 -6.37 12.08 16.64
CA VAL A 28 -5.39 11.96 15.57
C VAL A 28 -4.10 12.48 16.17
N ARG A 29 -3.24 11.56 16.63
CA ARG A 29 -1.85 11.88 17.03
C ARG A 29 -1.14 12.44 15.80
N THR A 30 -1.15 13.76 15.66
CA THR A 30 -0.25 14.44 14.74
C THR A 30 1.16 14.29 15.32
N PRO A 31 2.13 13.80 14.54
CA PRO A 31 3.51 13.69 15.02
C PRO A 31 4.06 15.08 15.35
N SER A 32 4.71 15.23 16.51
CA SER A 32 5.36 16.48 16.91
C SER A 32 6.35 16.94 15.84
N THR A 33 6.24 18.20 15.42
CA THR A 33 7.11 18.86 14.44
C THR A 33 8.57 19.00 14.91
N ASP A 34 8.84 18.91 16.21
CA ASP A 34 10.21 18.98 16.73
C ASP A 34 11.00 17.68 16.40
N ALA A 35 10.31 16.54 16.32
CA ALA A 35 10.93 15.25 15.99
C ALA A 35 11.40 15.16 14.52
N THR A 36 10.91 16.03 13.64
CA THR A 36 11.29 16.00 12.22
C THR A 36 12.60 16.73 11.92
N ASN A 37 13.01 17.72 12.73
CA ASN A 37 14.16 18.58 12.40
C ASN A 37 15.52 18.06 12.88
N ARG A 38 15.57 17.21 13.91
CA ARG A 38 16.83 16.65 14.44
C ARG A 38 16.97 15.16 14.15
N PRO A 39 18.20 14.64 13.93
CA PRO A 39 18.43 13.20 13.82
C PRO A 39 17.98 12.48 15.11
N PRO A 40 17.43 11.27 15.01
CA PRO A 40 17.02 10.51 16.18
C PRO A 40 18.21 10.22 17.08
N ARG A 41 18.01 10.31 18.41
CA ARG A 41 19.06 10.09 19.41
C ARG A 41 19.74 8.72 19.27
N HIS A 42 18.95 7.68 18.98
CA HIS A 42 19.46 6.34 18.71
C HIS A 42 19.35 6.02 17.21
N LYS A 43 20.47 5.58 16.61
CA LYS A 43 20.60 5.28 15.18
C LYS A 43 20.12 3.85 14.85
N THR A 44 18.88 3.54 15.21
CA THR A 44 18.23 2.25 14.95
C THR A 44 17.21 2.37 13.83
N TRP A 45 17.00 1.32 13.03
CA TRP A 45 16.11 1.38 11.86
C TRP A 45 14.69 1.82 12.20
N TRP A 46 14.12 1.41 13.33
CA TRP A 46 12.74 1.76 13.67
C TRP A 46 12.57 3.25 14.00
N ASN A 47 13.60 3.90 14.55
CA ASN A 47 13.57 5.34 14.81
C ASN A 47 13.60 6.13 13.50
N PHE A 48 14.42 5.69 12.54
CA PHE A 48 14.41 6.26 11.19
C PHE A 48 13.06 6.03 10.51
N TYR A 49 12.45 4.87 10.69
CA TYR A 49 11.14 4.58 10.09
C TYR A 49 10.05 5.49 10.63
N GLN A 50 9.93 5.60 11.97
CA GLN A 50 8.94 6.48 12.60
C GLN A 50 9.15 7.93 12.18
N ARG A 51 10.40 8.38 12.07
CA ARG A 51 10.72 9.72 11.57
C ARG A 51 10.35 9.89 10.09
N GLY A 52 10.67 8.92 9.24
CA GLY A 52 10.29 8.91 7.83
C GLY A 52 8.78 8.99 7.64
N VAL A 53 8.02 8.26 8.45
CA VAL A 53 6.55 8.34 8.48
C VAL A 53 6.10 9.75 8.85
N ALA A 54 6.63 10.34 9.94
CA ALA A 54 6.30 11.70 10.33
C ALA A 54 6.62 12.74 9.23
N LEU A 55 7.78 12.63 8.58
CA LEU A 55 8.19 13.49 7.46
C LEU A 55 7.28 13.33 6.23
N SER A 56 6.81 12.10 5.97
CA SER A 56 5.89 11.85 4.85
C SER A 56 4.52 12.50 5.09
N TYR A 57 4.05 12.55 6.33
CA TYR A 57 2.80 13.23 6.69
C TYR A 57 2.90 14.75 6.56
N THR A 58 4.10 15.33 6.73
CA THR A 58 4.33 16.76 6.51
C THR A 58 4.66 17.11 5.04
N GLY A 59 4.62 16.13 4.14
CA GLY A 59 4.90 16.31 2.72
C GLY A 59 6.39 16.44 2.37
N ASN A 60 7.30 16.27 3.33
CA ASN A 60 8.74 16.27 3.07
C ASN A 60 9.20 14.89 2.57
N TYR A 61 8.78 14.53 1.37
CA TYR A 61 9.03 13.21 0.77
C TYR A 61 10.50 12.93 0.52
N LYS A 62 11.31 13.96 0.23
CA LYS A 62 12.76 13.81 0.05
C LYS A 62 13.43 13.34 1.33
N ALA A 63 13.20 14.05 2.44
CA ALA A 63 13.77 13.65 3.73
C ALA A 63 13.17 12.33 4.22
N ALA A 64 11.88 12.07 3.96
CA ALA A 64 11.25 10.80 4.29
C ALA A 64 11.91 9.63 3.56
N ALA A 65 12.14 9.74 2.25
CA ALA A 65 12.81 8.73 1.43
C ALA A 65 14.18 8.37 2.00
N GLU A 66 15.00 9.37 2.33
CA GLU A 66 16.32 9.13 2.93
C GLU A 66 16.26 8.35 4.25
N ASN A 67 15.26 8.61 5.10
CA ASN A 67 15.08 7.86 6.33
C ASN A 67 14.68 6.41 6.04
N PHE A 68 13.81 6.17 5.05
CA PHE A 68 13.43 4.81 4.65
C PHE A 68 14.58 4.04 3.99
N GLU A 69 15.43 4.69 3.20
CA GLU A 69 16.66 4.08 2.67
C GLU A 69 17.60 3.61 3.78
N ILE A 70 17.75 4.39 4.86
CA ILE A 70 18.51 3.98 6.04
C ILE A 70 17.87 2.76 6.70
N CYS A 71 16.54 2.74 6.83
CA CYS A 71 15.80 1.60 7.39
C CYS A 71 16.05 0.33 6.59
N LEU A 72 16.10 0.43 5.27
CA LEU A 72 16.35 -0.70 4.37
C LEU A 72 17.83 -1.08 4.27
N GLY A 73 18.73 -0.31 4.87
CA GLY A 73 20.18 -0.53 4.77
C GLY A 73 20.77 -0.14 3.41
N LEU A 74 20.05 0.66 2.61
CA LEU A 74 20.49 1.09 1.27
C LEU A 74 21.49 2.26 1.34
N LYS A 75 21.40 3.07 2.39
CA LYS A 75 22.27 4.24 2.56
C LYS A 75 23.63 3.85 3.13
N ARG A 76 24.71 4.40 2.56
CA ARG A 76 26.08 4.15 3.03
C ARG A 76 26.22 4.50 4.51
N GLY A 77 26.69 3.54 5.32
CA GLY A 77 26.83 3.70 6.77
C GLY A 77 25.58 3.32 7.58
N ALA A 78 24.52 2.81 6.96
CA ALA A 78 23.41 2.19 7.68
C ALA A 78 23.87 0.85 8.30
N VAL A 79 24.06 0.83 9.61
CA VAL A 79 24.61 -0.34 10.33
C VAL A 79 23.56 -1.43 10.58
N TYR A 80 22.31 -1.03 10.84
CA TYR A 80 21.25 -1.95 11.28
C TYR A 80 20.00 -1.81 10.40
N GLY A 81 20.08 -2.20 9.13
CA GLY A 81 18.92 -2.24 8.25
C GLY A 81 17.97 -3.41 8.54
N TYR A 82 16.66 -3.21 8.34
CA TYR A 82 15.65 -4.25 8.41
C TYR A 82 14.81 -4.25 7.10
N PRO A 83 15.31 -4.89 6.02
CA PRO A 83 14.69 -4.82 4.70
C PRO A 83 13.53 -5.81 4.53
N ARG A 84 12.58 -5.81 5.48
CA ARG A 84 11.36 -6.64 5.41
C ARG A 84 10.12 -5.83 5.73
N ASP A 85 9.12 -5.90 4.85
CA ASP A 85 7.77 -5.39 5.09
C ASP A 85 7.00 -6.40 5.96
N THR A 86 6.48 -5.97 7.10
CA THR A 86 5.70 -6.79 8.03
C THR A 86 4.67 -5.96 8.77
N TRP A 87 3.50 -6.54 9.03
CA TRP A 87 2.47 -5.92 9.86
C TRP A 87 2.94 -5.64 11.28
N ARG A 88 3.89 -6.44 11.79
CA ARG A 88 4.38 -6.32 13.16
C ARG A 88 5.87 -6.65 13.20
N ALA A 89 6.69 -5.62 13.42
CA ALA A 89 8.14 -5.75 13.52
C ALA A 89 8.57 -5.62 14.99
N ARG A 90 9.38 -6.57 15.48
CA ARG A 90 9.95 -6.47 16.83
C ARG A 90 11.10 -5.46 16.83
N THR A 91 11.10 -4.51 17.76
CA THR A 91 12.15 -3.48 17.85
C THR A 91 13.18 -3.84 18.92
N TYR A 92 12.83 -3.69 20.20
CA TYR A 92 13.65 -4.09 21.34
C TYR A 92 12.79 -4.64 22.47
N GLY A 93 13.29 -5.63 23.20
CA GLY A 93 12.57 -6.28 24.30
C GLY A 93 11.21 -6.82 23.87
N PHE A 94 10.14 -6.33 24.50
CA PHE A 94 8.74 -6.65 24.20
C PHE A 94 8.02 -5.59 23.37
N HIS A 95 8.75 -4.61 22.82
CA HIS A 95 8.17 -3.57 21.98
C HIS A 95 8.05 -4.03 20.53
N PHE A 96 6.91 -3.69 19.93
CA PHE A 96 6.59 -3.94 18.55
C PHE A 96 6.25 -2.62 17.86
N LEU A 97 6.64 -2.54 16.60
CA LEU A 97 6.20 -1.52 15.68
C LEU A 97 5.17 -2.16 14.75
N ASP A 98 3.95 -1.67 14.84
CA ASP A 98 2.89 -2.07 13.92
C ASP A 98 3.02 -1.29 12.60
N ASP A 99 2.52 -1.89 11.53
CA ASP A 99 2.56 -1.34 10.18
C ASP A 99 3.95 -0.96 9.67
N TYR A 100 4.93 -1.86 9.80
CA TYR A 100 6.28 -1.64 9.29
C TYR A 100 6.41 -2.02 7.81
N PHE A 101 6.29 -1.05 6.92
CA PHE A 101 6.32 -1.25 5.46
C PHE A 101 7.27 -0.26 4.78
N PRO A 102 8.59 -0.38 5.02
CA PRO A 102 9.57 0.56 4.50
C PRO A 102 9.64 0.59 2.96
N HIS A 103 9.48 -0.54 2.26
CA HIS A 103 9.48 -0.52 0.78
C HIS A 103 8.24 0.20 0.25
N ARG A 104 7.07 -0.06 0.84
CA ARG A 104 5.83 0.67 0.50
C ARG A 104 5.99 2.16 0.69
N ALA A 105 6.47 2.57 1.87
CA ALA A 105 6.59 3.98 2.23
C ALA A 105 7.61 4.70 1.35
N LEU A 106 8.75 4.05 1.06
CA LEU A 106 9.76 4.58 0.15
C LEU A 106 9.22 4.72 -1.27
N GLY A 107 8.51 3.72 -1.79
CA GLY A 107 7.89 3.78 -3.11
C GLY A 107 6.85 4.89 -3.25
N VAL A 108 6.06 5.14 -2.19
CA VAL A 108 5.13 6.29 -2.14
C VAL A 108 5.90 7.62 -2.15
N CYS A 109 7.01 7.73 -1.43
CA CYS A 109 7.84 8.94 -1.46
C CYS A 109 8.39 9.20 -2.86
N PHE A 110 8.95 8.19 -3.53
CA PHE A 110 9.44 8.33 -4.91
C PHE A 110 8.35 8.72 -5.90
N TYR A 111 7.13 8.19 -5.74
CA TYR A 111 5.99 8.62 -6.54
C TYR A 111 5.73 10.13 -6.41
N HIS A 112 5.71 10.66 -5.19
CA HIS A 112 5.51 12.09 -4.95
C HIS A 112 6.69 12.96 -5.41
N LEU A 113 7.89 12.39 -5.49
CA LEU A 113 9.08 13.06 -6.06
C LEU A 113 9.12 13.02 -7.59
N GLY A 114 8.19 12.31 -8.24
CA GLY A 114 8.16 12.14 -9.71
C GLY A 114 9.10 11.06 -10.24
N GLU A 115 9.76 10.30 -9.35
CA GLU A 115 10.67 9.21 -9.71
C GLU A 115 9.89 7.90 -9.93
N THR A 116 9.17 7.82 -11.04
CA THR A 116 8.23 6.72 -11.32
C THR A 116 8.89 5.35 -11.37
N SER A 117 10.09 5.23 -11.95
CA SER A 117 10.83 3.96 -12.04
C SER A 117 11.19 3.40 -10.66
N ASN A 118 11.74 4.24 -9.79
CA ASN A 118 12.05 3.87 -8.41
C ASN A 118 10.78 3.54 -7.62
N ALA A 119 9.72 4.33 -7.80
CA ALA A 119 8.43 4.07 -7.18
C ALA A 119 7.90 2.67 -7.53
N VAL A 120 7.88 2.31 -8.82
CA VAL A 120 7.44 1.00 -9.31
C VAL A 120 8.26 -0.12 -8.68
N HIS A 121 9.59 0.00 -8.72
CA HIS A 121 10.51 -1.01 -8.17
C HIS A 121 10.22 -1.31 -6.68
N PHE A 122 10.12 -0.28 -5.84
CA PHE A 122 9.90 -0.46 -4.42
C PHE A 122 8.47 -0.90 -4.07
N LEU A 123 7.46 -0.45 -4.83
CA LEU A 123 6.06 -0.85 -4.61
C LEU A 123 5.81 -2.31 -5.01
N GLU A 124 6.41 -2.78 -6.11
CA GLU A 124 6.40 -4.20 -6.47
C GLU A 124 7.08 -5.03 -5.40
N ARG A 125 8.27 -4.61 -4.94
CA ARG A 125 8.98 -5.29 -3.86
C ARG A 125 8.15 -5.39 -2.58
N SER A 126 7.39 -4.35 -2.25
CA SER A 126 6.46 -4.36 -1.13
C SER A 126 5.33 -5.35 -1.33
N LEU A 127 4.66 -5.34 -2.49
CA LEU A 127 3.56 -6.26 -2.81
C LEU A 127 3.99 -7.73 -2.80
N HIS A 128 5.22 -8.01 -3.25
CA HIS A 128 5.80 -9.36 -3.18
C HIS A 128 6.02 -9.84 -1.76
N GLN A 129 6.34 -8.95 -0.82
CA GLN A 129 6.54 -9.31 0.58
C GLN A 129 5.24 -9.36 1.36
N GLN A 130 4.38 -8.35 1.19
CA GLN A 130 3.12 -8.26 1.89
C GLN A 130 2.08 -7.51 1.02
N PRO A 131 1.09 -8.23 0.47
CA PRO A 131 0.02 -7.65 -0.32
C PRO A 131 -0.71 -6.53 0.43
N SER A 132 -0.93 -5.41 -0.26
CA SER A 132 -1.47 -4.19 0.32
C SER A 132 -2.28 -3.41 -0.72
N GLY A 133 -3.50 -3.01 -0.34
CA GLY A 133 -4.33 -2.14 -1.19
C GLY A 133 -3.65 -0.79 -1.46
N ARG A 134 -2.99 -0.21 -0.44
CA ARG A 134 -2.22 1.04 -0.59
C ARG A 134 -1.06 0.88 -1.57
N ALA A 135 -0.27 -0.19 -1.48
CA ALA A 135 0.83 -0.41 -2.41
C ALA A 135 0.34 -0.56 -3.85
N ARG A 136 -0.74 -1.33 -4.06
CA ARG A 136 -1.35 -1.52 -5.39
C ARG A 136 -1.90 -0.22 -5.96
N HIS A 137 -2.54 0.60 -5.13
CA HIS A 137 -3.06 1.90 -5.54
C HIS A 137 -1.94 2.81 -6.10
N PHE A 138 -0.86 2.99 -5.34
CA PHE A 138 0.26 3.81 -5.79
C PHE A 138 1.02 3.20 -6.97
N LEU A 139 1.10 1.87 -7.07
CA LEU A 139 1.73 1.21 -8.21
C LEU A 139 0.99 1.52 -9.52
N ASN A 140 -0.35 1.47 -9.49
CA ASN A 140 -1.17 1.83 -10.64
C ASN A 140 -0.98 3.31 -11.03
N LEU A 141 -0.93 4.21 -10.04
CA LEU A 141 -0.67 5.63 -10.30
C LEU A 141 0.70 5.88 -10.92
N ALA A 142 1.73 5.16 -10.48
CA ALA A 142 3.09 5.28 -11.02
C ALA A 142 3.21 4.78 -12.47
N ARG A 143 2.42 3.77 -12.86
CA ARG A 143 2.42 3.18 -14.22
C ARG A 143 1.53 3.90 -15.23
N ALA A 144 0.50 4.62 -14.77
CA ALA A 144 -0.46 5.30 -15.64
C ALA A 144 0.17 6.22 -16.72
N PRO A 145 1.28 6.95 -16.48
CA PRO A 145 1.91 7.77 -17.52
C PRO A 145 2.49 6.93 -18.67
N GLU A 146 3.09 5.78 -18.38
CA GLU A 146 3.67 4.89 -19.38
C GLU A 146 2.58 4.22 -20.21
N GLU A 147 1.51 3.78 -19.55
CA GLU A 147 0.33 3.19 -20.22
C GLU A 147 -0.31 4.20 -21.17
N ARG A 148 -0.45 5.47 -20.75
CA ARG A 148 -0.96 6.55 -21.60
C ARG A 148 -0.08 6.79 -22.81
N ARG A 149 1.25 6.81 -22.64
CA ARG A 149 2.21 6.92 -23.74
C ARG A 149 2.07 5.74 -24.70
N ARG A 150 1.98 4.53 -24.17
CA ARG A 150 1.81 3.29 -24.95
C ARG A 150 0.50 3.27 -25.73
N SER A 151 -0.61 3.73 -25.14
CA SER A 151 -1.90 3.80 -25.82
C SER A 151 -1.98 4.93 -26.85
N SER A 152 -1.24 6.03 -26.64
CA SER A 152 -1.18 7.13 -27.62
C SER A 152 -0.35 6.78 -28.86
N PHE A 153 0.50 5.74 -28.77
CA PHE A 153 1.15 5.15 -29.91
C PHE A 153 0.13 4.28 -30.68
N VAL A 154 -0.70 4.92 -31.51
CA VAL A 154 -1.42 4.22 -32.56
C VAL A 154 -0.35 3.79 -33.56
N PRO A 155 -0.05 2.48 -33.73
CA PRO A 155 0.82 2.08 -34.82
C PRO A 155 0.15 2.58 -36.10
N THR A 156 0.79 3.52 -36.79
CA THR A 156 0.40 3.88 -38.15
C THR A 156 0.30 2.56 -38.87
N ARG A 157 -0.93 2.17 -39.20
CA ARG A 157 -1.23 0.92 -39.88
C ARG A 157 -0.55 1.06 -41.24
N SER A 158 0.73 0.69 -41.32
CA SER A 158 1.45 0.73 -42.59
C SER A 158 0.63 -0.14 -43.51
N GLY A 159 0.18 0.46 -44.61
CA GLY A 159 -0.78 -0.11 -45.53
C GLY A 159 -0.28 -1.47 -45.98
N ARG A 160 -0.71 -2.52 -45.29
CA ARG A 160 -0.63 -3.87 -45.79
C ARG A 160 -2.01 -4.11 -46.36
N ASP A 161 -2.07 -3.97 -47.67
CA ASP A 161 -3.07 -4.53 -48.55
C ASP A 161 -3.63 -5.83 -47.97
N TYR A 162 -4.82 -5.76 -47.39
CA TYR A 162 -5.68 -6.92 -47.31
C TYR A 162 -6.60 -6.86 -48.53
N GLY A 163 -6.03 -7.20 -49.69
CA GLY A 163 -6.78 -7.74 -50.82
C GLY A 163 -7.32 -9.13 -50.46
N GLY A 164 -8.22 -9.18 -49.48
CA GLY A 164 -8.89 -10.39 -49.02
C GLY A 164 -10.37 -10.25 -49.32
N THR A 165 -10.78 -10.83 -50.44
CA THR A 165 -12.17 -10.92 -50.89
C THR A 165 -13.07 -11.47 -49.77
N ARG A 166 -14.06 -10.67 -49.35
CA ARG A 166 -15.14 -11.13 -48.46
C ARG A 166 -15.97 -12.17 -49.22
N LYS A 167 -15.81 -13.46 -48.88
CA LYS A 167 -16.87 -14.44 -49.08
C LYS A 167 -17.83 -14.33 -47.90
N THR A 168 -18.95 -13.66 -48.13
CA THR A 168 -20.16 -13.73 -47.32
C THR A 168 -20.73 -15.15 -47.41
N GLY A 169 -20.80 -15.86 -46.28
CA GLY A 169 -21.50 -17.14 -46.23
C GLY A 169 -21.30 -17.84 -44.89
N GLY A 170 -22.39 -18.02 -44.14
CA GLY A 170 -22.41 -18.93 -42.99
C GLY A 170 -23.13 -18.40 -41.77
N THR A 171 -24.44 -18.27 -41.86
CA THR A 171 -25.35 -18.26 -40.72
C THR A 171 -25.23 -19.58 -39.95
N ASN A 172 -24.70 -19.57 -38.74
CA ASN A 172 -24.90 -20.67 -37.78
C ASN A 172 -25.64 -20.15 -36.56
N ARG A 173 -26.97 -20.21 -36.67
CA ARG A 173 -27.94 -20.09 -35.61
C ARG A 173 -28.32 -21.51 -35.19
N ALA A 174 -27.54 -22.11 -34.28
CA ALA A 174 -27.82 -23.32 -33.49
C ALA A 174 -26.57 -23.54 -32.63
N ALA A 175 -26.59 -23.82 -31.34
CA ALA A 175 -27.59 -24.54 -30.57
C ALA A 175 -27.67 -24.00 -29.15
N THR A 176 -28.91 -23.78 -28.72
CA THR A 176 -29.34 -23.88 -27.33
C THR A 176 -29.26 -25.34 -26.92
N ALA A 177 -28.72 -25.63 -25.73
CA ALA A 177 -29.28 -26.54 -24.71
C ALA A 177 -28.23 -27.37 -23.95
N ALA A 178 -28.41 -27.32 -22.62
CA ALA A 178 -28.25 -28.40 -21.65
C ALA A 178 -26.85 -28.93 -21.30
N SER A 179 -26.47 -28.72 -20.03
CA SER A 179 -26.30 -29.78 -19.00
C SER A 179 -25.57 -29.12 -17.82
N THR A 180 -26.21 -28.70 -16.72
CA THR A 180 -26.53 -29.50 -15.51
C THR A 180 -25.55 -30.63 -15.19
N VAL A 181 -25.28 -30.79 -13.88
CA VAL A 181 -24.48 -31.83 -13.18
C VAL A 181 -23.00 -31.44 -13.02
N ALA A 182 -22.33 -31.56 -11.89
CA ALA A 182 -22.61 -31.67 -10.45
C ALA A 182 -21.22 -31.73 -9.78
N THR A 183 -21.17 -31.44 -8.48
CA THR A 183 -20.30 -32.09 -7.48
C THR A 183 -18.78 -32.09 -7.68
N GLY A 184 -18.06 -31.46 -6.75
CA GLY A 184 -16.64 -31.72 -6.56
C GLY A 184 -15.99 -30.88 -5.48
N ASP A 185 -16.39 -31.07 -4.22
CA ASP A 185 -15.61 -30.65 -3.05
C ASP A 185 -14.28 -31.42 -3.04
N GLY A 186 -13.24 -30.80 -3.56
CA GLY A 186 -11.86 -31.29 -3.51
C GLY A 186 -11.02 -30.36 -2.64
N GLN A 187 -10.97 -30.62 -1.35
CA GLN A 187 -10.02 -30.00 -0.41
C GLN A 187 -8.64 -30.65 -0.60
N PRO A 188 -7.60 -29.97 -1.13
CA PRO A 188 -6.26 -30.54 -1.12
C PRO A 188 -5.63 -30.39 0.28
N ALA A 189 -5.14 -31.53 0.77
CA ALA A 189 -4.52 -31.74 2.06
C ALA A 189 -3.38 -30.75 2.38
N SER A 190 -3.34 -30.29 3.62
CA SER A 190 -2.22 -29.52 4.18
C SER A 190 -0.96 -30.40 4.31
N PRO A 191 0.21 -29.97 3.81
CA PRO A 191 1.45 -30.70 4.00
C PRO A 191 1.94 -30.58 5.46
N ARG A 192 2.26 -31.73 6.07
CA ARG A 192 2.93 -31.85 7.37
C ARG A 192 4.31 -31.17 7.34
N PRO A 193 4.72 -30.44 8.40
CA PRO A 193 6.07 -29.90 8.49
C PRO A 193 7.10 -31.01 8.74
N ALA A 194 8.16 -31.01 7.94
CA ALA A 194 9.30 -31.89 8.07
C ALA A 194 10.06 -31.61 9.39
N SER A 195 10.26 -32.67 10.16
CA SER A 195 11.15 -32.75 11.31
C SER A 195 12.58 -32.35 10.93
N HIS A 196 13.12 -31.32 11.59
CA HIS A 196 14.52 -30.92 11.50
C HIS A 196 15.42 -31.91 12.29
N PRO A 197 16.45 -32.50 11.67
CA PRO A 197 17.50 -33.21 12.40
C PRO A 197 18.47 -32.22 13.07
N GLY A 198 19.03 -32.67 14.20
CA GLY A 198 19.70 -31.86 15.21
C GLY A 198 20.96 -31.10 14.76
N ARG A 199 21.18 -29.97 15.44
CA ARG A 199 22.45 -29.24 15.47
C ARG A 199 23.39 -29.92 16.48
N PRO A 200 24.63 -30.29 16.12
CA PRO A 200 25.63 -30.66 17.10
C PRO A 200 26.18 -29.44 17.85
N ALA A 201 26.52 -29.69 19.10
CA ALA A 201 26.91 -28.74 20.11
C ALA A 201 28.25 -28.03 19.84
N SER A 202 28.29 -26.80 20.33
CA SER A 202 29.41 -25.93 20.63
C SER A 202 30.75 -26.63 20.90
N ARG A 203 31.81 -26.17 20.23
CA ARG A 203 33.19 -26.34 20.71
C ARG A 203 33.81 -24.96 20.95
N LEU A 204 33.79 -24.55 22.22
CA LEU A 204 34.65 -23.52 22.77
C LEU A 204 36.11 -24.00 22.64
N VAL A 205 36.96 -23.23 21.97
CA VAL A 205 38.41 -23.31 22.15
C VAL A 205 38.92 -21.88 22.30
N ARG A 206 39.36 -21.58 23.52
CA ARG A 206 40.34 -20.55 23.91
C ARG A 206 41.48 -21.33 24.59
N PRO A 207 42.74 -20.91 24.52
CA PRO A 207 43.24 -19.60 24.97
C PRO A 207 43.63 -18.64 23.85
#